data_AF-A0A8S9M7C4-F1
#
_entry.id   AF-A0A8S9M7C4-F1
#
_cell.length_a   1.000
_cell.length_b   1.000
_cell.length_c   1.000
_cell.angle_alpha   90.00
_cell.angle_beta   90.00
_cell.angle_gamma   90.00
#
_symmetry.space_group_name_H-M   'P 1'
#
loop_
_entity.id
_entity.type
_entity.pdbx_description
1 polymer ?
#
loop_
_entity_poly.entity_id
_entity_poly.type
_entity_poly.pdbx_seq_one_letter_code
_entity_poly.pdbx_strand_id
1 'polypeptide(L)' 'MVGEAKKCFAGWTCEGEDECREKCIADHKGDGICDLFTAFPVPKQCLCQYDC' A
#
# COMPACT_ATOMS: atom_id res chain seq x y z
N MET A 1 -6.92 -25.48 -1.99
CA MET A 1 -7.27 -24.45 -0.99
C MET A 1 -6.16 -23.43 -1.11
N VAL A 2 -6.44 -22.25 -1.69
CA VAL A 2 -5.44 -21.21 -1.98
C VAL A 2 -4.68 -20.92 -0.69
N GLY A 3 -3.36 -21.17 -0.69
CA GLY A 3 -2.50 -20.86 0.44
C GLY A 3 -2.53 -19.36 0.65
N GLU A 4 -3.09 -18.92 1.77
CA GLU A 4 -3.00 -17.54 2.21
C GLU A 4 -1.52 -17.27 2.49
N ALA A 5 -0.79 -16.78 1.49
CA ALA A 5 0.47 -16.08 1.73
C ALA A 5 0.16 -15.05 2.81
N LYS A 6 0.93 -15.04 3.90
CA LYS A 6 0.73 -14.09 4.99
C LYS A 6 1.07 -12.71 4.44
N LYS A 7 0.10 -12.06 3.82
CA LYS A 7 0.28 -10.72 3.28
C LYS A 7 0.10 -9.75 4.42
N CYS A 8 1.18 -9.09 4.80
CA CYS A 8 1.15 -7.97 5.71
C CYS A 8 0.75 -6.70 4.95
N PHE A 9 0.16 -5.76 5.70
CA PHE A 9 -0.30 -4.48 5.16
C PHE A 9 0.30 -3.36 6.00
N ALA A 10 0.91 -2.38 5.33
CA ALA A 10 1.33 -1.12 5.92
C ALA A 10 0.60 0.02 5.23
N GLY A 11 0.21 1.05 6.00
CA GLY A 11 -0.55 2.18 5.49
C GLY A 11 0.03 3.52 5.92
N TRP A 12 0.12 4.48 5.00
CA TRP A 12 0.51 5.87 5.28
C TRP A 12 -0.23 6.85 4.35
N THR A 13 -0.03 8.16 4.53
CA THR A 13 -0.63 9.17 3.65
C THR A 13 -0.07 9.05 2.24
N CYS A 14 -0.94 8.92 1.24
CA CYS A 14 -0.54 8.91 -0.15
C CYS A 14 -0.18 10.33 -0.61
N GLU A 15 1.12 10.56 -0.82
CA GLU A 15 1.66 11.78 -1.42
C GLU A 15 1.72 11.67 -2.96
N GLY A 16 1.81 10.45 -3.48
CA GLY A 16 1.74 10.11 -4.90
C GLY A 16 1.73 8.58 -5.10
N GLU A 17 1.15 8.10 -6.21
CA GLU A 17 1.07 6.66 -6.49
C GLU A 17 2.45 6.04 -6.69
N ASP A 18 3.31 6.69 -7.47
CA ASP A 18 4.71 6.27 -7.63
C ASP A 18 5.45 6.29 -6.29
N GLU A 19 5.32 7.35 -5.49
CA GLU A 19 6.04 7.44 -4.21
C GLU A 19 5.58 6.36 -3.21
N CYS A 20 4.27 6.11 -3.16
CA CYS A 20 3.68 5.01 -2.38
C CYS A 20 4.25 3.66 -2.80
N ARG A 21 4.31 3.41 -4.11
CA ARG A 21 4.84 2.19 -4.69
C ARG A 21 6.33 2.02 -4.42
N GLU A 22 7.14 3.03 -4.70
CA GLU A 22 8.59 2.99 -4.51
C GLU A 22 8.97 2.82 -3.04
N LYS A 23 8.30 3.53 -2.11
CA LYS A 23 8.49 3.33 -0.66
C LYS A 23 8.14 1.91 -0.24
N CYS A 24 7.01 1.37 -0.70
CA CYS A 24 6.59 0.01 -0.36
C CYS A 24 7.56 -1.05 -0.89
N ILE A 25 8.05 -0.88 -2.12
CA ILE A 25 9.06 -1.76 -2.72
C ILE A 25 10.40 -1.65 -1.97
N ALA A 26 10.82 -0.44 -1.61
CA ALA A 26 12.08 -0.20 -0.94
C ALA A 26 12.13 -0.77 0.48
N ASP A 27 11.07 -0.57 1.27
CA ASP A 27 11.04 -0.95 2.68
C ASP A 27 10.62 -2.41 2.88
N HIS A 28 9.58 -2.84 2.16
CA HIS A 28 8.92 -4.12 2.39
C HIS A 28 9.02 -5.10 1.21
N LYS A 29 9.63 -4.69 0.08
CA LYS A 29 9.61 -5.45 -1.19
C LYS A 29 8.19 -5.84 -1.60
N GLY A 30 7.22 -5.01 -1.24
CA GLY A 30 5.81 -5.19 -1.52
C GLY A 30 5.33 -4.38 -2.72
N ASP A 31 4.03 -4.42 -2.93
CA ASP A 31 3.33 -3.59 -3.90
C ASP A 31 2.49 -2.53 -3.16
N GLY A 32 2.78 -1.26 -3.41
CA GLY A 32 2.10 -0.12 -2.81
C GLY A 32 1.14 0.52 -3.79
N ILE A 33 -0.13 0.67 -3.39
CA ILE A 33 -1.15 1.37 -4.17
C ILE A 33 -1.74 2.52 -3.38
N CYS A 34 -2.01 3.63 -4.04
CA CYS A 34 -2.79 4.70 -3.42
C CYS A 34 -4.28 4.42 -3.57
N ASP A 35 -5.01 4.42 -2.46
CA ASP A 35 -6.46 4.39 -2.49
C ASP A 35 -6.96 5.76 -2.99
N LEU A 36 -7.22 5.81 -4.30
CA LEU A 36 -7.80 6.98 -4.96
C LEU A 36 -9.32 7.08 -4.73
N PHE A 37 -9.92 6.05 -4.12
CA PHE A 37 -11.36 5.92 -3.88
C PHE A 37 -11.80 6.40 -2.49
N THR A 38 -10.87 6.88 -1.66
CA THR A 38 -11.19 7.57 -0.41
C THR A 38 -12.11 8.77 -0.68
N ALA A 39 -13.29 8.75 -0.07
CA ALA A 39 -14.23 9.86 -0.14
C ALA A 39 -13.64 11.11 0.51
N PHE A 40 -13.82 12.28 -0.13
CA PHE A 40 -13.47 13.56 0.48
C PHE A 40 -14.26 13.74 1.80
N PRO A 41 -13.65 14.20 2.91
CA PRO A 41 -12.34 14.86 3.07
C PRO A 41 -11.18 13.95 3.49
N VAL A 42 -11.30 12.62 3.35
CA VAL A 42 -10.27 11.70 3.80
C VAL A 42 -9.02 11.85 2.91
N PRO A 43 -7.82 12.10 3.49
CA PRO A 43 -6.60 12.12 2.71
C PRO A 43 -6.35 10.72 2.14
N LYS A 44 -5.99 10.68 0.86
CA LYS A 44 -5.66 9.44 0.15
C LYS A 44 -4.67 8.63 0.98
N GLN A 45 -4.91 7.32 1.10
CA GLN A 45 -4.08 6.41 1.87
C GLN A 45 -3.24 5.58 0.90
N CYS A 46 -1.94 5.50 1.13
CA CYS A 46 -1.09 4.50 0.50
C CYS A 46 -1.27 3.18 1.25
N LEU A 47 -1.56 2.11 0.52
CA LEU A 47 -1.74 0.75 0.99
C LEU A 47 -0.60 -0.10 0.42
N CYS A 48 0.37 -0.43 1.26
CA CYS A 48 1.49 -1.29 0.94
C CYS A 48 1.18 -2.73 1.34
N GLN A 49 1.06 -3.62 0.35
CA GLN A 49 0.88 -5.05 0.55
C GLN A 49 2.22 -5.77 0.31
N TYR A 50 2.69 -6.52 1.29
CA TYR A 50 3.95 -7.25 1.20
C TYR A 50 3.86 -8.63 1.83
N ASP A 51 4.75 -9.54 1.43
CA ASP A 51 4.85 -10.86 2.04
C ASP A 51 5.57 -10.79 3.38
N CYS A 52 4.93 -11.35 4.40
CA CYS A 52 5.46 -11.70 5.72
C CYS A 52 5.07 -13.17 6.03
#